data_AF-A0A958HY59-F1
#
_entry.id   AF-A0A958HY59-F1
#
_cell.length_a   1.000
_cell.length_b   1.000
_cell.length_c   1.000
_cell.angle_alpha   90.00
_cell.angle_beta   90.00
_cell.angle_gamma   90.00
#
_symmetry.space_group_name_H-M   'P 1'
#
loop_
_entity.id
_entity.type
_entity.pdbx_description
1 polymer ?
#
loop_
_entity_poly.entity_id
_entity_poly.type
_entity_poly.pdbx_seq_one_letter_code
_entity_poly.pdbx_strand_id
1 'polypeptide(L)'
;FPKMESPPTVAFFTLNGTWLGLYPREALAEDAMVSSEGQGFNNFALAYNVASEAEVDATLAEAVAAGATLTKPAQKVFWGGYSGYFQDPDGHLWEVAYNPFVWIGPEDE
;
A
#
# COMPACT_ATOMS: atom_id res chain seq x y z
N PHE A 1 22.56 6.64 3.69
CA PHE A 1 21.40 7.25 3.01
C PHE A 1 20.16 6.45 3.41
N PRO A 2 18.97 7.06 3.58
CA PRO A 2 17.85 6.57 4.43
C PRO A 2 17.12 5.31 3.93
N LYS A 3 17.79 4.51 3.09
CA LYS A 3 17.30 3.22 2.59
C LYS A 3 17.34 2.19 3.72
N MET A 4 16.21 1.54 3.97
CA MET A 4 16.10 0.43 4.91
C MET A 4 16.54 -0.89 4.28
N GLU A 5 16.96 -1.84 5.12
CA GLU A 5 17.21 -3.20 4.67
C GLU A 5 15.89 -3.81 4.17
N SER A 6 15.94 -4.40 2.97
CA SER A 6 14.76 -4.88 2.24
C SER A 6 15.16 -5.96 1.24
N PRO A 7 14.25 -6.89 0.88
CA PRO A 7 14.48 -7.85 -0.20
C PRO A 7 14.82 -7.15 -1.51
N PRO A 8 15.56 -7.78 -2.44
CA PRO A 8 16.01 -7.12 -3.69
C PRO A 8 14.88 -6.67 -4.62
N THR A 9 13.66 -7.16 -4.39
CA THR A 9 12.47 -6.85 -5.17
C THR A 9 11.82 -5.51 -4.81
N VAL A 10 12.19 -4.87 -3.70
CA VAL A 10 11.61 -3.60 -3.22
C VAL A 10 12.65 -2.80 -2.46
N ALA A 11 12.60 -1.47 -2.52
CA ALA A 11 13.44 -0.61 -1.70
C ALA A 11 12.58 0.40 -0.92
N PHE A 12 12.77 0.44 0.41
CA PHE A 12 12.09 1.39 1.29
C PHE A 12 13.04 2.51 1.74
N PHE A 13 12.54 3.74 1.79
CA PHE A 13 13.25 4.91 2.32
C PHE A 13 12.40 5.57 3.39
N THR A 14 13.01 5.88 4.55
CA THR A 14 12.33 6.62 5.61
C THR A 14 12.23 8.11 5.26
N LEU A 15 11.04 8.69 5.37
CA LEU A 15 10.80 10.15 5.34
C LEU A 15 10.19 10.57 6.70
N ASN A 16 9.90 11.86 6.88
CA ASN A 16 9.27 12.37 8.10
C ASN A 16 7.80 11.91 8.17
N GLY A 17 7.55 10.73 8.75
CA GLY A 17 6.22 10.17 8.96
C GLY A 17 5.59 9.46 7.75
N THR A 18 6.36 9.18 6.70
CA THR A 18 5.92 8.43 5.51
C THR A 18 7.11 7.74 4.85
N TRP A 19 6.90 6.65 4.11
CA TRP A 19 7.98 5.95 3.40
C TRP A 19 7.78 6.00 1.89
N LEU A 20 8.89 6.10 1.16
CA LEU A 20 8.90 5.90 -0.29
C LEU A 20 9.33 4.46 -0.60
N GLY A 21 8.42 3.68 -1.18
CA GLY A 21 8.71 2.36 -1.73
C GLY A 21 8.90 2.44 -3.25
N LEU A 22 10.05 1.97 -3.76
CA LEU A 22 10.24 1.78 -5.20
C LEU A 22 10.07 0.30 -5.53
N TYR A 23 9.05 -0.01 -6.33
CA TYR A 23 8.66 -1.37 -6.70
C TYR A 23 8.64 -1.50 -8.24
N PRO A 24 9.10 -2.61 -8.85
CA PRO A 24 9.05 -2.77 -10.29
C PRO A 24 7.63 -2.62 -10.82
N ARG A 25 7.46 -1.84 -11.90
CA ARG A 25 6.16 -1.46 -12.47
C ARG A 25 5.18 -2.62 -12.61
N GLU A 26 5.64 -3.73 -13.19
CA GLU A 26 4.78 -4.89 -13.44
C GLU A 26 4.37 -5.58 -12.14
N ALA A 27 5.31 -5.70 -11.20
CA ALA A 27 5.04 -6.29 -9.89
C ALA A 27 4.09 -5.42 -9.04
N LEU A 28 4.22 -4.08 -9.11
CA LEU A 28 3.29 -3.15 -8.46
C LEU A 28 1.88 -3.25 -9.05
N ALA A 29 1.77 -3.28 -10.37
CA ALA A 29 0.47 -3.41 -11.05
C ALA A 29 -0.20 -4.75 -10.73
N GLU A 30 0.58 -5.84 -10.70
CA GLU A 30 0.12 -7.17 -10.31
C GLU A 30 -0.37 -7.18 -8.85
N ASP A 31 0.42 -6.64 -7.92
CA ASP A 31 0.03 -6.58 -6.51
C ASP A 31 -1.23 -5.74 -6.29
N ALA A 32 -1.37 -4.63 -7.02
CA ALA A 32 -2.53 -3.76 -6.97
C ALA A 32 -3.76 -4.26 -7.76
N MET A 33 -3.62 -5.36 -8.51
CA MET A 33 -4.65 -5.94 -9.39
C MET A 33 -5.18 -4.97 -10.46
N VAL A 34 -4.28 -4.18 -11.04
CA VAL A 34 -4.59 -3.21 -12.12
C VAL A 34 -3.73 -3.47 -13.36
N SER A 35 -4.08 -2.85 -14.49
CA SER A 35 -3.29 -2.97 -15.72
C SER A 35 -1.95 -2.23 -15.60
N SER A 36 -0.86 -2.89 -16.03
CA SER A 36 0.48 -2.28 -16.12
C SER A 36 0.66 -1.33 -17.31
N GLU A 37 -0.31 -1.27 -18.24
CA GLU A 37 -0.28 -0.33 -19.37
C GLU A 37 -0.46 1.12 -18.92
N GLY A 38 -1.12 1.36 -17.77
CA GLY A 38 -1.32 2.70 -17.22
C GLY A 38 -2.13 3.61 -18.13
N GLN A 39 -3.39 3.25 -18.45
CA GLN A 39 -4.31 4.20 -19.07
C GLN A 39 -4.98 5.05 -17.97
N GLY A 40 -4.71 6.36 -17.98
CA GLY A 40 -4.69 7.22 -16.79
C GLY A 40 -3.23 7.47 -16.35
N PHE A 41 -2.91 7.89 -15.13
CA PHE A 41 -1.52 7.86 -14.64
C PHE A 41 -1.48 7.49 -13.14
N ASN A 42 -0.51 6.73 -12.59
CA ASN A 42 0.83 7.26 -12.29
C ASN A 42 1.96 6.24 -11.97
N ASN A 43 1.83 4.93 -12.22
CA ASN A 43 2.90 3.95 -11.84
C ASN A 43 3.40 4.11 -10.39
N PHE A 44 2.50 4.48 -9.48
CA PHE A 44 2.78 4.87 -8.10
C PHE A 44 1.57 4.54 -7.24
N ALA A 45 1.81 4.16 -5.99
CA ALA A 45 0.78 3.99 -4.97
C ALA A 45 1.25 4.62 -3.66
N LEU A 46 0.30 5.15 -2.88
CA LEU A 46 0.54 5.57 -1.50
C LEU A 46 0.13 4.45 -0.55
N ALA A 47 1.07 3.95 0.25
CA ALA A 47 0.78 2.94 1.25
C ALA A 47 0.50 3.59 2.60
N TYR A 48 -0.68 3.32 3.15
CA TYR A 48 -1.09 3.65 4.50
C TYR A 48 -1.02 2.39 5.37
N ASN A 49 -0.08 2.39 6.34
CA ASN A 49 0.10 1.23 7.22
C ASN A 49 -0.71 1.40 8.50
N VAL A 50 -1.43 0.34 8.87
CA VAL A 50 -2.32 0.26 10.05
C VAL A 50 -1.84 -0.83 11.01
N ALA A 51 -2.35 -0.82 12.25
CA ALA A 51 -1.79 -1.64 13.33
C ALA A 51 -2.31 -3.09 13.33
N SER A 52 -3.36 -3.39 12.57
CA SER A 52 -3.94 -4.74 12.51
C SER A 52 -4.65 -5.06 11.19
N GLU A 53 -4.87 -6.35 10.93
CA GLU A 53 -5.66 -6.81 9.77
C GLU A 53 -7.09 -6.26 9.78
N ALA A 54 -7.70 -6.17 10.96
CA ALA A 54 -9.06 -5.63 11.10
C ALA A 54 -9.13 -4.14 10.75
N GLU A 55 -8.06 -3.38 11.03
CA GLU A 55 -7.98 -1.99 10.61
C GLU A 55 -7.84 -1.86 9.09
N VAL A 56 -7.19 -2.82 8.42
CA VAL A 56 -7.13 -2.82 6.94
C VAL A 56 -8.55 -2.92 6.37
N ASP A 57 -9.34 -3.87 6.86
CA ASP A 57 -10.73 -4.04 6.43
C ASP A 57 -11.57 -2.78 6.70
N ALA A 58 -11.44 -2.21 7.90
CA ALA A 58 -12.19 -1.03 8.32
C ALA A 58 -11.86 0.20 7.47
N THR A 59 -10.57 0.48 7.24
CA THR A 59 -10.13 1.63 6.43
C THR A 59 -10.54 1.50 4.96
N LEU A 60 -10.48 0.30 4.37
CA LEU A 60 -10.95 0.09 3.01
C LEU A 60 -12.47 0.29 2.89
N ALA A 61 -13.24 -0.18 3.87
CA ALA A 61 -14.68 0.04 3.90
C ALA A 61 -15.02 1.55 4.04
N GLU A 62 -14.28 2.27 4.86
CA GLU A 62 -14.40 3.73 5.00
C GLU A 62 -14.09 4.47 3.69
N ALA A 63 -12.98 4.11 3.03
CA ALA A 63 -12.60 4.71 1.75
C ALA A 63 -13.69 4.50 0.68
N VAL A 64 -14.23 3.28 0.57
CA VAL A 64 -15.33 2.98 -0.37
C VAL A 64 -16.59 3.77 -0.02
N ALA A 65 -16.95 3.87 1.26
CA ALA A 65 -18.08 4.67 1.70
C ALA A 65 -17.91 6.18 1.38
N ALA A 66 -16.66 6.65 1.32
CA ALA A 66 -16.30 8.02 0.94
C ALA A 66 -16.24 8.24 -0.59
N GLY A 67 -16.48 7.22 -1.41
CA GLY A 67 -16.52 7.32 -2.87
C GLY A 67 -15.28 6.80 -3.60
N ALA A 68 -14.36 6.14 -2.89
CA ALA A 68 -13.26 5.43 -3.52
C ALA A 68 -13.74 4.17 -4.28
N THR A 69 -12.95 3.74 -5.25
CA THR A 69 -13.16 2.48 -5.99
C THR A 69 -12.26 1.40 -5.43
N LEU A 70 -12.82 0.32 -4.88
CA LEU A 70 -12.02 -0.83 -4.42
C LEU A 70 -11.41 -1.55 -5.63
N THR A 71 -10.08 -1.64 -5.68
CA THR A 71 -9.36 -2.32 -6.77
C THR A 71 -8.85 -3.71 -6.35
N LYS A 72 -8.50 -3.88 -5.07
CA LYS A 72 -8.14 -5.17 -4.48
C LYS A 72 -8.75 -5.30 -3.08
N PRO A 73 -9.64 -6.29 -2.86
CA PRO A 73 -10.09 -6.63 -1.51
C PRO A 73 -8.92 -7.00 -0.60
N ALA A 74 -9.05 -6.72 0.69
CA ALA A 74 -8.04 -7.08 1.68
C ALA A 74 -7.81 -8.59 1.71
N GLN A 75 -6.55 -8.99 1.68
CA GLN A 75 -6.17 -10.39 1.72
C GLN A 75 -4.74 -10.57 2.23
N LYS A 76 -4.40 -11.81 2.58
CA LYS A 76 -3.02 -12.20 2.83
C LYS A 76 -2.21 -12.06 1.55
N VAL A 77 -1.04 -11.46 1.66
CA VAL A 77 -0.17 -11.14 0.52
C VAL A 77 1.15 -11.89 0.62
N PHE A 78 1.81 -12.10 -0.53
CA PHE A 78 2.94 -13.03 -0.67
C PHE A 78 4.15 -12.70 0.22
N TRP A 79 4.29 -11.44 0.63
CA TRP A 79 5.37 -10.99 1.51
C TRP A 79 5.07 -11.20 3.00
N GLY A 80 3.89 -11.73 3.36
CA GLY A 80 3.58 -12.23 4.71
C GLY A 80 2.68 -11.33 5.57
N GLY A 81 2.23 -10.18 5.08
CA GLY A 81 1.22 -9.35 5.75
C GLY A 81 -0.17 -9.45 5.15
N TYR A 82 -0.93 -8.39 5.33
CA TYR A 82 -2.33 -8.29 4.92
C TYR A 82 -2.57 -6.92 4.30
N SER A 83 -3.02 -6.86 3.04
CA SER A 83 -3.26 -5.57 2.37
C SER A 83 -4.39 -5.62 1.35
N GLY A 84 -4.94 -4.45 1.06
CA GLY A 84 -5.88 -4.20 -0.03
C GLY A 84 -5.64 -2.83 -0.65
N TYR A 85 -6.31 -2.57 -1.77
CA TYR A 85 -6.11 -1.35 -2.56
C TYR A 85 -7.42 -0.70 -2.97
N PHE A 86 -7.39 0.62 -3.05
CA PHE A 86 -8.44 1.42 -3.65
C PHE A 86 -7.87 2.53 -4.53
N GLN A 87 -8.71 3.05 -5.43
CA GLN A 87 -8.48 4.32 -6.12
C GLN A 87 -9.34 5.40 -5.48
N ASP A 88 -8.74 6.55 -5.14
CA ASP A 88 -9.50 7.72 -4.71
C ASP A 88 -10.33 8.31 -5.88
N PRO A 89 -11.22 9.29 -5.64
CA PRO A 89 -12.07 9.85 -6.70
C PRO A 89 -11.32 10.46 -7.90
N ASP A 90 -10.04 10.81 -7.71
CA ASP A 90 -9.17 11.36 -8.75
C ASP A 90 -8.35 10.26 -9.47
N GLY A 91 -8.49 9.00 -9.04
CA GLY A 91 -7.88 7.83 -9.66
C GLY A 91 -6.50 7.46 -9.11
N HIS A 92 -6.05 8.08 -8.02
CA HIS A 92 -4.78 7.73 -7.40
C HIS A 92 -4.90 6.44 -6.59
N LEU A 93 -3.89 5.58 -6.72
CA LEU A 93 -3.88 4.28 -6.09
C LEU A 93 -3.35 4.37 -4.64
N TRP A 94 -4.10 3.79 -3.71
CA TRP A 94 -3.76 3.69 -2.30
C TRP A 94 -3.72 2.23 -1.88
N GLU A 95 -2.65 1.83 -1.19
CA GLU A 95 -2.57 0.57 -0.45
C GLU A 95 -2.94 0.85 1.02
N VAL A 96 -3.76 -0.01 1.60
CA VAL A 96 -3.89 -0.10 3.06
C VAL A 96 -3.25 -1.43 3.48
N ALA A 97 -2.24 -1.37 4.34
CA ALA A 97 -1.44 -2.54 4.69
C ALA A 97 -1.24 -2.70 6.20
N TYR A 98 -1.30 -3.94 6.66
CA TYR A 98 -0.73 -4.36 7.93
C TYR A 98 0.57 -5.13 7.63
N ASN A 99 1.70 -4.54 8.02
CA ASN A 99 3.01 -5.16 7.89
C ASN A 99 3.52 -5.66 9.26
N PRO A 100 3.46 -6.97 9.55
CA PRO A 100 3.83 -7.51 10.85
C PRO A 100 5.34 -7.49 11.11
N PHE A 101 6.16 -7.22 10.09
CA PHE A 101 7.62 -7.25 10.23
C PHE A 101 8.18 -5.90 10.64
N VAL A 102 7.45 -4.83 10.36
CA VAL A 102 7.98 -3.46 10.46
C VAL A 102 6.85 -2.46 10.68
N TRP A 103 6.83 -1.80 11.85
CA TRP A 103 5.95 -0.67 12.14
C TRP A 103 6.54 0.66 11.63
N ILE A 104 5.70 1.53 11.08
CA ILE A 104 6.12 2.76 10.38
C ILE A 104 5.81 4.04 11.21
N GLY A 105 4.99 3.93 12.25
CA GLY A 105 4.65 5.04 13.15
C GLY A 105 5.62 5.18 14.33
N PRO A 106 5.49 6.26 15.13
CA PRO A 106 6.06 6.27 16.47
C PRO A 106 5.56 5.05 17.27
N GLU A 107 6.38 4.56 18.21
CA GLU A 107 5.87 3.63 19.21
C GLU A 107 4.81 4.36 20.03
N ASP A 108 3.63 3.77 20.17
CA ASP A 108 2.63 4.27 21.11
C ASP A 108 3.21 4.10 22.53
N GLU A 109 3.32 5.20 23.29
CA GLU A 109 3.71 5.19 24.72
C GLU A 109 2.61 4.60 25.61
#